data_AF-A0A944UHI7-F1
#
_entry.id   AF-A0A944UHI7-F1
#
_cell.length_a   1.000
_cell.length_b   1.000
_cell.length_c   1.000
_cell.angle_alpha   90.00
_cell.angle_beta   90.00
_cell.angle_gamma   90.00
#
_symmetry.space_group_name_H-M   'P 1'
#
loop_
_entity.id
_entity.type
_entity.pdbx_description
1 polymer ?
#
loop_
_entity_poly.entity_id
_entity_poly.type
_entity_poly.pdbx_seq_one_letter_code
_entity_poly.pdbx_strand_id
1 'polypeptide(L)'
;MKPNQFTISEYLNITAHFEMDLGDDDADGLTNYQELATYGTAKDSNDTDSDGFSDSFEIEIGTNPLVSDSQLVDYISKNPTKFSLVEKSKYDQAMNEYPAEDTNSTPYTSEWFYLPNRGWMWTNNSTFPYFFDQNTSDWLHFENGNTKPTFYEYKTKKWIRIE
;
A
#
# COMPACT_ATOMS: atom_id res chain seq x y z
N MET A 1 -54.75 -8.23 12.22
CA MET A 1 -54.66 -9.65 11.80
C MET A 1 -54.46 -10.49 13.03
N LYS A 2 -55.27 -11.53 13.26
CA LYS A 2 -55.04 -12.46 14.37
C LYS A 2 -53.86 -13.37 13.99
N PRO A 3 -52.91 -13.68 14.90
CA PRO A 3 -51.84 -14.59 14.56
C PRO A 3 -52.42 -15.98 14.30
N ASN A 4 -52.00 -16.60 13.21
CA ASN A 4 -52.39 -17.97 12.88
C ASN A 4 -51.86 -18.91 13.97
N GLN A 5 -52.74 -19.63 14.64
CA GLN A 5 -52.37 -20.71 15.56
C GLN A 5 -52.23 -22.01 14.76
N PHE A 6 -51.03 -22.61 14.77
CA PHE A 6 -50.77 -23.93 14.24
C PHE A 6 -50.82 -24.94 15.40
N THR A 7 -51.68 -25.95 15.29
CA THR A 7 -51.73 -27.05 16.27
C THR A 7 -50.96 -28.23 15.67
N ILE A 8 -49.85 -28.63 16.29
CA ILE A 8 -49.02 -29.73 15.82
C ILE A 8 -49.54 -31.02 16.48
N SER A 9 -50.03 -31.96 15.68
CA SER A 9 -50.64 -33.22 16.12
C SER A 9 -49.70 -34.44 16.11
N GLU A 10 -48.46 -34.27 15.66
CA GLU A 10 -47.46 -35.34 15.49
C GLU A 10 -46.02 -34.78 15.46
N TYR A 11 -44.99 -35.62 15.57
CA TYR A 11 -43.59 -35.16 15.53
C TYR A 11 -43.25 -34.56 14.15
N LEU A 12 -43.26 -33.24 14.07
CA LEU A 12 -42.87 -32.48 12.88
C LEU A 12 -41.35 -32.24 12.90
N ASN A 13 -40.63 -32.82 11.95
CA ASN A 13 -39.23 -32.48 11.71
C ASN A 13 -39.17 -31.25 10.80
N ILE A 14 -38.67 -30.14 11.33
CA ILE A 14 -38.37 -28.93 10.56
C ILE A 14 -36.87 -28.92 10.30
N THR A 15 -36.48 -28.96 9.02
CA THR A 15 -35.08 -28.81 8.59
C THR A 15 -34.91 -27.42 8.00
N ALA A 16 -34.01 -26.62 8.56
CA ALA A 16 -33.57 -25.36 7.98
C ALA A 16 -32.31 -25.60 7.12
N HIS A 17 -32.28 -25.01 5.92
CA HIS A 17 -31.10 -24.97 5.06
C HIS A 17 -30.54 -23.56 5.10
N PHE A 18 -29.24 -23.43 5.37
CA PHE A 18 -28.51 -22.16 5.36
C PHE A 18 -27.49 -22.20 4.23
N GLU A 19 -27.53 -21.20 3.36
CA GLU A 19 -26.55 -21.00 2.28
C GLU A 19 -25.72 -19.76 2.59
N MET A 20 -24.46 -19.75 2.14
CA MET A 20 -23.61 -18.57 2.23
C MET A 20 -24.09 -17.54 1.22
N ASP A 21 -24.32 -16.32 1.69
CA ASP A 21 -24.60 -15.20 0.81
C ASP A 21 -23.28 -14.68 0.23
N LEU A 22 -22.99 -15.08 -1.01
CA LEU A 22 -21.79 -14.68 -1.76
C LEU A 22 -22.01 -13.40 -2.58
N GLY A 23 -23.14 -12.70 -2.39
CA GLY A 23 -23.36 -11.36 -2.92
C GLY A 23 -22.44 -10.34 -2.25
N ASP A 24 -22.34 -9.16 -2.84
CA ASP A 24 -21.56 -8.00 -2.38
C ASP A 24 -22.48 -6.79 -2.66
N ASP A 25 -23.35 -6.49 -1.70
CA ASP A 25 -24.49 -5.59 -1.88
C ASP A 25 -24.07 -4.11 -1.98
N ASP A 26 -22.93 -3.74 -1.38
CA ASP A 26 -22.38 -2.38 -1.37
C ASP A 26 -21.13 -2.19 -2.26
N ALA A 27 -20.65 -3.27 -2.88
CA ALA A 27 -19.55 -3.30 -3.84
C ALA A 27 -18.21 -2.84 -3.26
N ASP A 28 -17.95 -3.10 -1.98
CA ASP A 28 -16.68 -2.80 -1.32
C ASP A 28 -15.61 -3.90 -1.55
N GLY A 29 -16.02 -5.08 -2.02
CA GLY A 29 -15.16 -6.23 -2.28
C GLY A 29 -15.25 -7.36 -1.24
N LEU A 30 -16.08 -7.23 -0.21
CA LEU A 30 -16.45 -8.29 0.73
C LEU A 30 -17.78 -8.91 0.33
N THR A 31 -17.93 -10.21 0.59
CA THR A 31 -19.24 -10.84 0.46
C THR A 31 -20.12 -10.54 1.67
N ASN A 32 -21.44 -10.45 1.48
CA ASN A 32 -22.44 -10.31 2.54
C ASN A 32 -22.21 -11.32 3.68
N TYR A 33 -21.77 -12.55 3.35
CA TYR A 33 -21.38 -13.56 4.33
C TYR A 33 -20.12 -13.17 5.10
N GLN A 34 -19.06 -12.70 4.42
CA GLN A 34 -17.84 -12.25 5.11
C GLN A 34 -18.16 -11.10 6.06
N GLU A 35 -18.93 -10.12 5.62
CA GLU A 35 -19.31 -8.97 6.43
C GLU A 35 -20.12 -9.40 7.65
N LEU A 36 -21.24 -10.10 7.47
CA LEU A 36 -22.12 -10.46 8.59
C LEU A 36 -21.54 -11.55 9.49
N ALA A 37 -20.87 -12.55 8.93
CA ALA A 37 -20.46 -13.75 9.67
C ALA A 37 -18.98 -13.74 10.11
N THR A 38 -18.12 -12.93 9.48
CA THR A 38 -16.68 -12.90 9.76
C THR A 38 -16.24 -11.60 10.43
N TYR A 39 -16.62 -10.45 9.86
CA TYR A 39 -16.09 -9.14 10.28
C TYR A 39 -17.06 -8.34 11.16
N GLY A 40 -18.35 -8.66 11.11
CA GLY A 40 -19.40 -7.94 11.83
C GLY A 40 -19.76 -6.58 11.22
N THR A 41 -19.36 -6.34 9.97
CA THR A 41 -19.65 -5.12 9.21
C THR A 41 -21.05 -5.15 8.59
N ALA A 42 -21.49 -4.00 8.09
CA ALA A 42 -22.82 -3.81 7.54
C ALA A 42 -22.83 -4.06 6.03
N LYS A 43 -23.44 -5.17 5.60
CA LYS A 43 -23.53 -5.58 4.20
C LYS A 43 -24.16 -4.60 3.19
N ASP A 44 -24.65 -3.46 3.65
CA ASP A 44 -25.26 -2.43 2.83
C ASP A 44 -24.53 -1.08 2.97
N SER A 45 -23.32 -1.09 3.52
CA SER A 45 -22.50 0.08 3.80
C SER A 45 -21.02 -0.27 3.62
N ASN A 46 -20.44 0.22 2.53
CA ASN A 46 -19.04 -0.02 2.20
C ASN A 46 -18.04 0.53 3.23
N ASP A 47 -18.49 1.37 4.16
CA ASP A 47 -17.77 2.01 5.25
C ASP A 47 -18.68 1.95 6.47
N THR A 48 -18.53 0.93 7.30
CA THR A 48 -19.47 0.62 8.39
C THR A 48 -19.42 1.66 9.50
N ASP A 49 -18.25 2.22 9.80
CA ASP A 49 -18.07 3.20 10.87
C ASP A 49 -18.08 4.68 10.40
N SER A 50 -18.20 4.87 9.08
CA SER A 50 -18.37 6.15 8.39
C SER A 50 -17.20 7.12 8.55
N ASP A 51 -15.97 6.61 8.56
CA ASP A 51 -14.76 7.42 8.73
C ASP A 51 -14.04 7.79 7.41
N GLY A 52 -14.51 7.23 6.29
CA GLY A 52 -14.01 7.46 4.95
C GLY A 52 -13.11 6.36 4.39
N PHE A 53 -12.85 5.28 5.14
CA PHE A 53 -12.18 4.07 4.65
C PHE A 53 -13.19 2.95 4.42
N SER A 54 -12.99 2.13 3.39
CA SER A 54 -13.89 0.99 3.17
C SER A 54 -13.55 -0.17 4.08
N ASP A 55 -14.55 -0.96 4.47
CA ASP A 55 -14.36 -2.09 5.37
C ASP A 55 -13.32 -3.07 4.81
N SER A 56 -13.40 -3.36 3.50
CA SER A 56 -12.41 -4.18 2.78
C SER A 56 -10.98 -3.65 2.87
N PHE A 57 -10.79 -2.33 2.79
CA PHE A 57 -9.48 -1.69 2.84
C PHE A 57 -8.91 -1.76 4.25
N GLU A 58 -9.73 -1.48 5.25
CA GLU A 58 -9.35 -1.56 6.66
C GLU A 58 -8.89 -2.98 7.06
N ILE A 59 -9.62 -3.99 6.61
CA ILE A 59 -9.24 -5.40 6.80
C ILE A 59 -7.91 -5.71 6.10
N GLU A 60 -7.67 -5.19 4.90
CA GLU A 60 -6.41 -5.37 4.17
C GLU A 60 -5.21 -4.79 4.93
N ILE A 61 -5.37 -3.59 5.52
CA ILE A 61 -4.30 -2.91 6.27
C ILE A 61 -4.25 -3.32 7.76
N GLY A 62 -5.21 -4.11 8.22
CA GLY A 62 -5.29 -4.63 9.59
C GLY A 62 -5.82 -3.64 10.62
N THR A 63 -6.59 -2.63 10.21
CA THR A 63 -7.39 -1.78 11.11
C THR A 63 -8.75 -2.46 11.41
N ASN A 64 -9.61 -1.78 12.16
CA ASN A 64 -10.88 -2.36 12.60
C ASN A 64 -12.05 -1.57 11.99
N PRO A 65 -12.81 -2.17 11.05
CA PRO A 65 -13.89 -1.49 10.30
C PRO A 65 -15.11 -1.10 11.13
N LEU A 66 -15.05 -1.32 12.44
CA LEU A 66 -16.09 -0.96 13.40
C LEU A 66 -15.65 0.20 14.31
N VAL A 67 -14.47 0.78 14.08
CA VAL A 67 -13.85 1.78 14.96
C VAL A 67 -13.22 2.90 14.13
N SER A 68 -13.97 4.01 14.05
CA SER A 68 -13.59 5.20 13.29
C SER A 68 -12.19 5.73 13.62
N ASP A 69 -11.34 5.82 12.59
CA ASP A 69 -10.00 6.42 12.60
C ASP A 69 -10.03 7.93 12.26
N SER A 70 -11.20 8.53 12.08
CA SER A 70 -11.38 9.97 11.79
C SER A 70 -10.62 10.88 12.76
N GLN A 71 -10.54 10.52 14.05
CA GLN A 71 -9.80 11.31 15.05
C GLN A 71 -8.28 11.30 14.80
N LEU A 72 -7.74 10.15 14.38
CA LEU A 72 -6.33 10.02 14.04
C LEU A 72 -6.00 10.83 12.79
N VAL A 73 -6.84 10.73 11.77
CA VAL A 73 -6.73 11.51 10.54
C VAL A 73 -6.74 13.01 10.85
N ASP A 74 -7.72 13.49 11.61
CA ASP A 74 -7.83 14.89 12.02
C ASP A 74 -6.59 15.36 12.82
N TYR A 75 -6.07 14.52 13.71
CA TYR A 75 -4.86 14.84 14.47
C TYR A 75 -3.63 15.01 13.57
N ILE A 76 -3.44 14.11 12.60
CA ILE A 76 -2.33 14.17 11.64
C ILE A 76 -2.48 15.40 10.75
N SER A 77 -3.67 15.66 10.22
CA SER A 77 -3.96 16.82 9.37
C SER A 77 -3.75 18.14 10.09
N LYS A 78 -4.05 18.23 11.40
CA LYS A 78 -3.81 19.43 12.22
C LYS A 78 -2.35 19.60 12.65
N ASN A 79 -1.55 18.54 12.65
CA ASN A 79 -0.17 18.55 13.14
C ASN A 79 0.84 17.99 12.10
N PRO A 80 0.83 18.45 10.83
CA PRO A 80 1.63 17.85 9.77
C PRO A 80 3.14 17.92 10.05
N THR A 81 3.61 19.02 10.66
CA THR A 81 5.03 19.22 10.99
C THR A 81 5.54 18.25 12.06
N LYS A 82 4.67 17.73 12.93
CA LYS A 82 5.04 16.72 13.93
C LYS A 82 5.41 15.38 13.26
N PHE A 83 4.83 15.11 12.09
CA PHE A 83 5.04 13.91 11.31
C PHE A 83 5.93 14.16 10.08
N SER A 84 6.63 15.29 10.03
CA SER A 84 7.45 15.70 8.89
C SER A 84 6.69 15.71 7.55
N LEU A 85 5.36 15.89 7.60
CA LEU A 85 4.52 15.97 6.42
C LEU A 85 4.52 17.41 5.90
N VAL A 86 4.56 17.53 4.58
CA VAL A 86 4.46 18.81 3.87
C VAL A 86 3.24 18.77 2.96
N GLU A 87 2.61 19.93 2.78
CA GLU A 87 1.55 20.09 1.79
C GLU A 87 2.10 19.84 0.39
N LYS A 88 1.28 19.25 -0.48
CA LYS A 88 1.65 18.93 -1.86
C LYS A 88 2.20 20.14 -2.62
N SER A 89 1.62 21.32 -2.44
CA SER A 89 2.09 22.56 -3.06
C SER A 89 3.50 22.96 -2.62
N LYS A 90 3.79 22.83 -1.32
CA LYS A 90 5.13 23.11 -0.77
C LYS A 90 6.14 22.05 -1.20
N TYR A 91 5.72 20.79 -1.29
CA TYR A 91 6.54 19.73 -1.88
C TYR A 91 6.85 20.04 -3.34
N ASP A 92 5.85 20.33 -4.16
CA ASP A 92 5.99 20.64 -5.58
C ASP A 92 6.86 21.90 -5.78
N GLN A 93 6.66 22.95 -4.97
CA GLN A 93 7.49 24.14 -4.99
C GLN A 93 8.93 23.80 -4.60
N ALA A 94 9.15 23.08 -3.51
CA ALA A 94 10.48 22.63 -3.12
C ALA A 94 11.12 21.84 -4.25
N MET A 95 10.40 20.91 -4.91
CA MET A 95 10.93 20.10 -6.00
C MET A 95 11.21 20.87 -7.29
N ASN A 96 10.51 21.98 -7.53
CA ASN A 96 10.78 22.90 -8.63
C ASN A 96 11.92 23.89 -8.31
N GLU A 97 12.08 24.27 -7.04
CA GLU A 97 13.12 25.17 -6.55
C GLU A 97 14.42 24.44 -6.21
N TYR A 98 14.36 23.12 -5.94
CA TYR A 98 15.51 22.23 -5.98
C TYR A 98 16.05 22.37 -7.40
N PRO A 99 17.17 23.08 -7.59
CA PRO A 99 17.77 23.07 -8.89
C PRO A 99 18.10 21.60 -9.15
N ALA A 100 17.89 21.13 -10.36
CA ALA A 100 18.80 20.12 -10.88
C ALA A 100 20.18 20.80 -10.91
N GLU A 101 20.81 20.99 -9.75
CA GLU A 101 22.17 21.47 -9.67
C GLU A 101 22.98 20.41 -10.39
N ASP A 102 23.57 20.86 -11.49
CA ASP A 102 24.92 20.54 -11.88
C ASP A 102 25.32 19.09 -11.60
N THR A 103 25.55 18.40 -12.71
CA THR A 103 26.24 17.12 -13.00
C THR A 103 27.44 16.71 -12.14
N ASN A 104 27.64 17.24 -10.95
CA ASN A 104 28.59 16.78 -9.94
C ASN A 104 27.92 16.34 -8.61
N SER A 105 26.58 16.27 -8.56
CA SER A 105 25.89 15.47 -7.55
C SER A 105 26.44 14.05 -7.64
N THR A 106 27.23 13.63 -6.65
CA THR A 106 27.61 12.23 -6.47
C THR A 106 26.34 11.54 -5.95
N PRO A 107 25.50 10.96 -6.82
CA PRO A 107 24.15 10.58 -6.46
C PRO A 107 24.24 9.19 -5.86
N TYR A 108 24.76 9.12 -4.63
CA TYR A 108 24.64 7.93 -3.84
C TYR A 108 23.28 7.97 -3.16
N THR A 109 22.54 6.88 -3.27
CA THR A 109 21.47 6.60 -2.33
C THR A 109 22.11 6.16 -1.02
N SER A 110 21.54 6.54 0.11
CA SER A 110 21.92 5.90 1.37
C SER A 110 21.04 4.66 1.50
N GLU A 111 21.66 3.49 1.58
CA GLU A 111 20.99 2.18 1.73
C GLU A 111 20.45 1.56 0.43
N TRP A 112 19.56 0.58 0.59
CA TRP A 112 18.99 -0.21 -0.49
C TRP A 112 17.95 0.60 -1.27
N PHE A 113 18.01 0.50 -2.59
CA PHE A 113 16.99 1.05 -3.49
C PHE A 113 16.72 0.06 -4.62
N TYR A 114 15.52 0.16 -5.21
CA TYR A 114 15.03 -0.79 -6.19
C TYR A 114 14.98 -0.16 -7.59
N LEU A 115 15.48 -0.88 -8.60
CA LEU A 115 15.26 -0.55 -10.00
C LEU A 115 14.38 -1.60 -10.69
N PRO A 116 13.28 -1.22 -11.36
CA PRO A 116 12.35 -2.17 -11.98
C PRO A 116 13.01 -3.19 -12.92
N ASN A 117 14.02 -2.76 -13.67
CA ASN A 117 14.70 -3.60 -14.67
C ASN A 117 15.92 -4.36 -14.12
N ARG A 118 16.25 -4.21 -12.83
CA ARG A 118 17.48 -4.80 -12.26
C ARG A 118 17.33 -5.39 -10.88
N GLY A 119 16.42 -4.91 -10.03
CA GLY A 119 16.25 -5.35 -8.66
C GLY A 119 16.88 -4.42 -7.63
N TRP A 120 17.11 -4.96 -6.44
CA TRP A 120 17.69 -4.23 -5.31
C TRP A 120 19.18 -3.97 -5.50
N MET A 121 19.56 -2.72 -5.28
CA MET A 121 20.94 -2.26 -5.28
C MET A 121 21.22 -1.45 -4.03
N TRP A 122 22.48 -1.44 -3.60
CA TRP A 122 22.89 -0.76 -2.39
C TRP A 122 24.12 0.12 -2.65
N THR A 123 24.13 1.33 -2.08
CA THR A 123 25.34 2.13 -1.95
C THR A 123 25.25 3.03 -0.71
N ASN A 124 26.32 3.77 -0.43
CA ASN A 124 26.38 4.80 0.58
C ASN A 124 27.47 5.83 0.20
N ASN A 125 27.64 6.88 1.02
CA ASN A 125 28.64 7.94 0.80
C ASN A 125 30.08 7.41 0.67
N SER A 126 30.43 6.41 1.48
CA SER A 126 31.80 5.85 1.51
C SER A 126 32.09 4.86 0.38
N THR A 127 31.06 4.24 -0.21
CA THR A 127 31.22 3.24 -1.27
C THR A 127 30.94 3.79 -2.65
N PHE A 128 30.28 4.95 -2.78
CA PHE A 128 30.12 5.62 -4.06
C PHE A 128 31.48 5.90 -4.74
N PRO A 129 31.63 5.69 -6.06
CA PRO A 129 30.62 5.40 -7.09
C PRO A 129 30.27 3.91 -7.27
N TYR A 130 30.57 3.04 -6.30
CA TYR A 130 30.26 1.63 -6.38
C TYR A 130 28.87 1.29 -5.81
N PHE A 131 28.18 0.40 -6.50
CA PHE A 131 26.85 -0.11 -6.14
C PHE A 131 26.91 -1.62 -6.04
N PHE A 132 26.43 -2.18 -4.94
CA PHE A 132 26.26 -3.62 -4.82
C PHE A 132 24.93 -4.03 -5.45
N ASP A 133 24.96 -4.99 -6.36
CA ASP A 133 23.79 -5.55 -7.02
C ASP A 133 23.46 -6.91 -6.43
N GLN A 134 22.29 -7.02 -5.79
CA GLN A 134 21.86 -8.25 -5.13
C GLN A 134 21.67 -9.40 -6.14
N ASN A 135 21.17 -9.12 -7.34
CA ASN A 135 20.83 -10.16 -8.32
C ASN A 135 22.06 -10.83 -8.91
N THR A 136 23.13 -10.06 -9.13
CA THR A 136 24.40 -10.59 -9.63
C THR A 136 25.38 -10.95 -8.52
N SER A 137 25.10 -10.51 -7.29
CA SER A 137 25.98 -10.60 -6.11
C SER A 137 27.37 -10.01 -6.39
N ASP A 138 27.41 -8.89 -7.12
CA ASP A 138 28.65 -8.25 -7.56
C ASP A 138 28.55 -6.71 -7.45
N TRP A 139 29.70 -6.07 -7.51
CA TRP A 139 29.82 -4.62 -7.51
C TRP A 139 29.75 -4.04 -8.93
N LEU A 140 29.09 -2.90 -9.05
CA LEU A 140 28.99 -2.09 -10.24
C LEU A 140 29.65 -0.75 -10.00
N HIS A 141 30.32 -0.20 -11.01
CA HIS A 141 30.86 1.16 -10.94
C HIS A 141 29.98 2.12 -11.75
N PHE A 142 29.42 3.14 -11.09
CA PHE A 142 28.63 4.17 -11.74
C PHE A 142 29.52 5.21 -12.43
N GLU A 143 29.23 5.49 -13.70
CA GLU A 143 29.89 6.55 -14.45
C GLU A 143 28.98 7.78 -14.56
N ASN A 144 29.41 8.86 -13.91
CA ASN A 144 28.75 10.16 -13.98
C ASN A 144 29.00 10.86 -15.32
N GLY A 145 28.11 11.77 -15.73
CA GLY A 145 28.26 12.61 -16.92
C GLY A 145 27.61 12.08 -18.20
N ASN A 146 26.97 10.91 -18.14
CA ASN A 146 26.18 10.37 -19.24
C ASN A 146 24.73 10.88 -19.17
N THR A 147 24.07 11.01 -20.33
CA THR A 147 22.64 11.40 -20.41
C THR A 147 21.68 10.37 -19.79
N LYS A 148 22.16 9.14 -19.59
CA LYS A 148 21.45 8.05 -18.90
C LYS A 148 22.37 7.40 -17.86
N PRO A 149 21.82 6.91 -16.73
CA PRO A 149 22.59 6.18 -15.73
C PRO A 149 23.33 5.00 -16.37
N THR A 150 24.66 4.99 -16.23
CA THR A 150 25.54 4.00 -16.85
C THR A 150 26.40 3.32 -15.78
N PHE A 151 26.42 1.99 -15.78
CA PHE A 151 27.13 1.17 -14.82
C PHE A 151 28.11 0.23 -15.53
N TYR A 152 29.31 0.08 -14.99
CA TYR A 152 30.28 -0.93 -15.42
C TYR A 152 30.15 -2.17 -14.53
N GLU A 153 29.95 -3.33 -15.16
CA GLU A 153 29.87 -4.62 -14.47
C GLU A 153 31.20 -5.37 -14.60
N TYR A 154 31.87 -5.62 -13.46
CA TYR A 154 33.21 -6.20 -13.45
C TYR A 154 33.25 -7.67 -13.89
N LYS A 155 32.22 -8.45 -13.58
CA LYS A 155 32.10 -9.86 -13.99
C LYS A 155 31.99 -10.06 -15.49
N THR A 156 31.17 -9.26 -16.17
CA THR A 156 30.96 -9.38 -17.63
C THR A 156 31.86 -8.45 -18.44
N LYS A 157 32.51 -7.48 -17.79
CA LYS A 157 33.33 -6.43 -18.40
C LYS A 157 32.55 -5.60 -19.42
N LYS A 158 31.27 -5.34 -19.14
CA LYS A 158 30.36 -4.61 -20.03
C LYS A 158 29.78 -3.39 -19.32
N TRP A 159 29.49 -2.38 -20.14
CA TRP A 159 28.69 -1.23 -19.75
C TRP A 159 27.21 -1.54 -19.89
N ILE A 160 26.45 -1.19 -18.87
CA ILE A 160 25.01 -1.36 -18.78
C ILE A 160 24.40 0.03 -18.67
N ARG A 161 23.46 0.33 -19.56
CA ARG A 161 22.68 1.57 -19.52
C ARG A 161 21.29 1.22 -19.02
N ILE A 162 20.82 1.99 -18.05
CA ILE A 162 19.46 1.84 -17.55
C ILE A 162 18.58 2.76 -18.40
N GLU A 163 17.58 2.15 -19.04
CA GLU A 163 16.61 2.85 -19.90
C GLU A 163 15.52 3.54 -19.11
#